data_AF-A0A0G0PCY3-F1
#
_entry.id   AF-A0A0G0PCY3-F1
#
_cell.length_a   1.000
_cell.length_b   1.000
_cell.length_c   1.000
_cell.angle_alpha   90.00
_cell.angle_beta   90.00
_cell.angle_gamma   90.00
#
_symmetry.space_group_name_H-M   'P 1'
#
loop_
_entity.id
_entity.type
_entity.pdbx_description
1 polymer ?
#
loop_
_entity_poly.entity_id
_entity_poly.type
_entity_poly.pdbx_seq_one_letter_code
_entity_poly.pdbx_strand_id
1 'polypeptide(L)'
;MCFKNNPIGLACLQEWREDCIKYCENRFSDGFYSNQKYLDKWPREFSGVCISEDRGVNLAPFNVSQYKIIKDEKSLYVDSDLLIFYHFSSLRIYSPKDFLLFDYAYKLSRRVKNLIYKPYTKELGEIIVKLNILEPLFTPSFQIKPNSWKYLQYKITYTMVKIHIYLKEKVPLYSNIFRRYFHKKEVLKNRALII
;
A
#
# COMPACT_ATOMS: atom_id res chain seq x y z
N MET A 1 -6.55 -7.86 8.80
CA MET A 1 -7.26 -7.61 10.06
C MET A 1 -8.19 -8.78 10.30
N CYS A 2 -8.25 -9.28 11.53
CA CYS A 2 -9.08 -10.42 11.89
C CYS A 2 -9.89 -10.05 13.13
N PHE A 3 -11.15 -10.45 13.17
CA PHE A 3 -12.05 -10.22 14.30
C PHE A 3 -12.36 -11.55 14.96
N LYS A 4 -12.26 -11.60 16.29
CA LYS A 4 -12.73 -12.75 17.05
C LYS A 4 -14.26 -12.70 17.07
N ASN A 5 -14.92 -13.85 16.89
CA ASN A 5 -16.37 -13.96 17.03
C ASN A 5 -16.76 -13.93 18.52
N ASN A 6 -16.62 -12.77 19.14
CA ASN A 6 -17.01 -12.49 20.52
C ASN A 6 -17.61 -11.07 20.60
N PRO A 7 -18.23 -10.67 21.72
CA PRO A 7 -18.91 -9.38 21.82
C PRO A 7 -18.02 -8.18 21.46
N ILE A 8 -16.76 -8.18 21.92
CA ILE A 8 -15.81 -7.08 21.63
C ILE A 8 -15.45 -7.04 20.14
N GLY A 9 -15.10 -8.19 19.54
CA GLY A 9 -14.73 -8.26 18.12
C GLY A 9 -15.88 -7.88 17.19
N LEU A 10 -17.12 -8.24 17.55
CA LEU A 10 -18.31 -7.81 16.81
C LEU A 10 -18.57 -6.31 16.97
N ALA A 11 -18.33 -5.74 18.16
CA ALA A 11 -18.42 -4.30 18.36
C ALA A 11 -17.38 -3.53 17.52
N CYS A 12 -16.11 -3.97 17.51
CA CYS A 12 -15.07 -3.38 16.65
C CYS A 12 -15.48 -3.42 15.16
N LEU A 13 -16.03 -4.56 14.71
CA LEU A 13 -16.46 -4.74 13.32
C LEU A 13 -17.63 -3.81 12.96
N GLN A 14 -18.59 -3.65 13.87
CA GLN A 14 -19.74 -2.76 13.67
C GLN A 14 -19.30 -1.29 13.60
N GLU A 15 -18.45 -0.84 14.53
CA GLU A 15 -17.91 0.52 14.51
C GLU A 15 -17.09 0.78 13.25
N TRP A 16 -16.23 -0.17 12.86
CA TRP A 16 -15.45 -0.06 11.62
C TRP A 16 -16.33 0.13 10.39
N ARG A 17 -17.44 -0.62 10.32
CA ARG A 17 -18.41 -0.52 9.24
C ARG A 17 -19.06 0.86 9.22
N GLU A 18 -19.47 1.38 10.37
CA GLU A 18 -20.09 2.72 10.48
C GLU A 18 -19.12 3.82 10.10
N ASP A 19 -17.88 3.77 10.59
CA ASP A 19 -16.81 4.70 10.25
C ASP A 19 -16.53 4.72 8.73
N CYS A 20 -16.43 3.53 8.11
CA CYS A 20 -16.26 3.41 6.66
C CYS A 20 -17.46 3.94 5.86
N ILE A 21 -18.69 3.76 6.34
CA ILE A 21 -19.89 4.29 5.66
C ILE A 21 -19.92 5.82 5.77
N LYS A 22 -19.54 6.35 6.93
CA LYS A 22 -19.62 7.79 7.23
C LYS A 22 -18.55 8.60 6.48
N TYR A 23 -17.31 8.09 6.39
CA TYR A 23 -16.18 8.83 5.82
C TYR A 23 -15.21 7.93 5.03
N CYS A 24 -15.61 7.48 3.84
CA CYS A 24 -14.68 6.83 2.90
C CYS A 24 -14.35 7.74 1.71
N GLU A 25 -13.87 8.95 1.98
CA GLU A 25 -13.28 9.79 0.93
C GLU A 25 -11.77 9.61 0.86
N ASN A 26 -11.22 9.51 -0.35
CA ASN A 26 -9.78 9.53 -0.59
C ASN A 26 -9.24 10.97 -0.54
N ARG A 27 -9.60 11.74 0.50
CA ARG A 27 -9.10 13.10 0.73
C ARG A 27 -8.20 13.09 1.96
N PHE A 28 -7.01 13.65 1.78
CA PHE A 28 -5.99 13.84 2.80
C PHE A 28 -6.33 14.96 3.81
N SER A 29 -7.60 15.12 4.19
CA SER A 29 -8.01 16.09 5.21
C SER A 29 -7.97 15.44 6.59
N ASP A 30 -7.18 16.02 7.48
CA ASP A 30 -7.25 15.90 8.95
C ASP A 30 -7.47 14.48 9.51
N GLY A 31 -6.53 13.59 9.27
CA GLY A 31 -6.41 12.35 10.05
C GLY A 31 -7.29 11.18 9.60
N PHE A 32 -8.04 11.32 8.51
CA PHE A 32 -8.78 10.23 7.88
C PHE A 32 -7.97 9.65 6.72
N TYR A 33 -7.75 8.34 6.74
CA TYR A 33 -7.01 7.64 5.69
C TYR A 33 -7.71 6.33 5.36
N SER A 34 -8.72 6.44 4.51
CA SER A 34 -9.50 5.31 4.03
C SER A 34 -10.01 4.42 5.19
N ASN A 35 -10.27 3.16 4.90
CA ASN A 35 -10.72 2.17 5.87
C ASN A 35 -9.68 1.74 6.92
N GLN A 36 -8.40 2.12 6.77
CA GLN A 36 -7.32 1.62 7.63
C GLN A 36 -7.00 2.54 8.81
N LYS A 37 -7.20 3.86 8.68
CA LYS A 37 -6.75 4.81 9.71
C LYS A 37 -7.53 4.72 11.01
N TYR A 38 -8.79 4.28 10.95
CA TYR A 38 -9.65 4.05 12.11
C TYR A 38 -9.07 3.06 13.11
N LEU A 39 -8.12 2.22 12.70
CA LEU A 39 -7.55 1.18 13.55
C LEU A 39 -6.52 1.73 14.54
N ASP A 40 -5.96 2.91 14.29
CA ASP A 40 -4.92 3.52 15.14
C ASP A 40 -5.46 3.93 16.53
N LYS A 41 -6.77 4.07 16.67
CA LYS A 41 -7.47 4.37 17.94
C LYS A 41 -7.86 3.12 18.72
N TRP A 42 -8.00 1.96 18.07
CA TRP A 42 -8.53 0.75 18.68
C TRP A 42 -7.79 0.23 19.92
N PRO A 43 -6.44 0.22 19.98
CA PRO A 43 -5.74 -0.20 21.20
C PRO A 43 -6.10 0.64 22.43
N ARG A 44 -6.65 1.85 22.25
CA ARG A 44 -7.13 2.72 23.33
C ARG A 44 -8.63 2.58 23.60
N GLU A 45 -9.41 2.17 22.61
CA GLU A 45 -10.88 2.15 22.67
C GLU A 45 -11.45 0.77 23.02
N PHE A 46 -10.76 -0.31 22.65
CA PHE A 46 -11.23 -1.67 22.86
C PHE A 46 -10.24 -2.47 23.69
N SER A 47 -10.76 -3.21 24.67
CA SER A 47 -9.97 -4.16 25.44
C SER A 47 -9.70 -5.43 24.62
N GLY A 48 -8.51 -6.03 24.79
CA GLY A 48 -8.15 -7.27 24.10
C GLY A 48 -7.75 -7.12 22.63
N VAL A 49 -7.48 -5.90 22.16
CA VAL A 49 -6.81 -5.67 20.88
C VAL A 49 -5.37 -6.17 20.95
N CYS A 50 -4.99 -7.04 20.03
CA CYS A 50 -3.63 -7.56 19.90
C CYS A 50 -2.97 -6.99 18.65
N ILE A 51 -1.79 -6.40 18.82
CA ILE A 51 -0.93 -5.98 17.72
C ILE A 51 0.07 -7.11 17.49
N SER A 52 0.08 -7.68 16.28
CA SER A 52 1.04 -8.74 15.93
C SER A 52 2.45 -8.18 15.93
N GLU A 53 3.34 -8.82 16.68
CA GLU A 53 4.78 -8.53 16.67
C GLU A 53 5.55 -9.42 15.67
N ASP A 54 4.91 -10.45 15.12
CA ASP A 54 5.47 -11.35 14.12
C ASP A 54 5.78 -10.61 12.81
N ARG A 55 7.06 -10.54 12.44
CA ARG A 55 7.55 -9.83 11.24
C ARG A 55 7.27 -10.59 9.95
N GLY A 56 6.97 -11.88 10.07
CA GLY A 56 6.54 -12.75 8.99
C GLY A 56 5.10 -12.49 8.54
N VAL A 57 4.34 -11.71 9.30
CA VAL A 57 2.96 -11.33 9.00
C VAL A 57 2.94 -9.90 8.46
N ASN A 58 2.24 -9.68 7.34
CA ASN A 58 2.04 -8.34 6.75
C ASN A 58 3.33 -7.62 6.35
N LEU A 59 4.34 -8.37 5.91
CA LEU A 59 5.51 -7.82 5.24
C LEU A 59 5.11 -7.24 3.87
N ALA A 60 5.56 -6.04 3.54
CA ALA A 60 5.09 -5.29 2.37
C ALA A 60 6.20 -4.36 1.82
N PRO A 61 6.00 -3.72 0.65
CA PRO A 61 6.99 -2.77 0.11
C PRO A 61 7.40 -1.65 1.06
N PHE A 62 6.49 -1.19 1.91
CA PHE A 62 6.70 -0.06 2.82
C PHE A 62 7.56 -0.38 4.05
N ASN A 63 7.65 -1.64 4.48
CA ASN A 63 8.42 -2.04 5.66
C ASN A 63 9.52 -3.07 5.37
N VAL A 64 9.51 -3.76 4.21
CA VAL A 64 10.44 -4.86 3.92
C VAL A 64 11.92 -4.46 3.96
N SER A 65 12.24 -3.19 3.69
CA SER A 65 13.63 -2.70 3.75
C SER A 65 14.21 -2.67 5.16
N GLN A 66 13.37 -2.79 6.20
CA GLN A 66 13.78 -2.76 7.60
C GLN A 66 14.33 -4.11 8.07
N TYR A 67 14.14 -5.18 7.29
CA TYR A 67 14.41 -6.55 7.70
C TYR A 67 15.29 -7.32 6.70
N LYS A 68 15.92 -8.39 7.17
CA LYS A 68 16.67 -9.31 6.31
C LYS A 68 15.77 -10.43 5.83
N ILE A 69 15.71 -10.63 4.52
CA ILE A 69 15.02 -11.80 3.95
C ILE A 69 15.99 -12.96 3.89
N ILE A 70 15.71 -14.05 4.59
CA ILE A 70 16.52 -15.26 4.60
C ILE A 70 15.72 -16.35 3.89
N LYS A 71 16.41 -17.23 3.14
CA LYS A 71 15.79 -18.34 2.43
C LYS A 71 16.53 -19.60 2.81
N ASP A 72 15.81 -20.64 3.21
CA ASP A 72 16.32 -22.00 3.29
C ASP A 72 15.75 -22.84 2.13
N GLU A 73 15.82 -24.17 2.22
CA GLU A 73 15.34 -25.06 1.17
C GLU A 73 13.83 -24.95 0.89
N LYS A 74 13.01 -24.65 1.90
CA LYS A 74 11.54 -24.77 1.83
C LYS A 74 10.80 -23.46 2.10
N SER A 75 11.44 -22.52 2.78
CA SER A 75 10.77 -21.41 3.43
C SER A 75 11.55 -20.09 3.30
N LEU A 76 10.82 -18.99 3.46
CA LEU A 76 11.36 -17.65 3.55
C LEU A 76 11.18 -17.15 4.97
N TYR A 77 12.17 -16.42 5.47
CA TYR A 77 12.19 -15.83 6.80
C TYR A 77 12.42 -14.33 6.73
N VAL A 78 11.86 -13.61 7.68
CA VAL A 78 12.02 -12.18 7.93
C VAL A 78 12.78 -12.05 9.24
N ASP A 79 14.09 -11.81 9.14
CA ASP A 79 15.04 -12.06 10.22
C ASP A 79 14.94 -13.50 10.75
N SER A 80 14.36 -13.69 11.94
CA SER A 80 14.11 -14.99 12.58
C SER A 80 12.73 -15.56 12.33
N ASP A 81 11.79 -14.75 11.84
CA ASP A 81 10.37 -15.13 11.80
C ASP A 81 10.02 -15.73 10.45
N LEU A 82 9.22 -16.79 10.44
CA LEU A 82 8.77 -17.42 9.19
C LEU A 82 7.86 -16.45 8.41
N LEU A 83 8.14 -16.20 7.13
CA LEU A 83 7.27 -15.42 6.27
C LEU A 83 5.97 -16.18 6.03
N ILE A 84 4.89 -15.74 6.69
CA ILE A 84 3.54 -16.32 6.58
C ILE A 84 2.82 -15.78 5.35
N PHE A 85 2.81 -14.45 5.17
CA PHE A 85 2.29 -13.85 3.94
C PHE A 85 2.95 -12.51 3.63
N TYR A 86 3.02 -12.21 2.34
CA TYR A 86 3.49 -10.93 1.82
C TYR A 86 2.31 -10.11 1.27
N HIS A 87 2.22 -8.85 1.66
CA HIS A 87 1.21 -7.92 1.18
C HIS A 87 1.72 -7.19 -0.07
N PHE A 88 1.25 -7.63 -1.25
CA PHE A 88 1.60 -7.07 -2.57
C PHE A 88 0.93 -5.72 -2.84
N SER A 89 1.26 -4.70 -2.03
CA SER A 89 0.73 -3.35 -2.17
C SER A 89 1.09 -2.74 -3.54
N SER A 90 0.09 -2.18 -4.22
CA SER A 90 0.22 -1.51 -5.52
C SER A 90 0.77 -2.38 -6.66
N LEU A 91 0.68 -3.71 -6.55
CA LEU A 91 0.92 -4.61 -7.68
C LEU A 91 -0.14 -4.37 -8.77
N ARG A 92 0.30 -4.18 -10.02
CA ARG A 92 -0.59 -4.00 -11.17
C ARG A 92 -0.26 -5.00 -12.27
N ILE A 93 -1.30 -5.53 -12.89
CA ILE A 93 -1.20 -6.49 -13.98
C ILE A 93 -1.54 -5.74 -15.27
N TYR A 94 -0.59 -5.68 -16.20
CA TYR A 94 -0.79 -5.10 -17.53
C TYR A 94 -1.05 -6.19 -18.58
N SER A 95 -0.40 -7.34 -18.42
CA SER A 95 -0.61 -8.55 -19.21
C SER A 95 -0.09 -9.76 -18.42
N PRO A 96 -0.30 -11.02 -18.89
CA PRO A 96 0.25 -12.20 -18.22
C PRO A 96 1.78 -12.21 -18.10
N LYS A 97 2.49 -11.35 -18.84
CA LYS A 97 3.96 -11.26 -18.83
C LYS A 97 4.47 -9.89 -18.35
N ASP A 98 3.59 -8.95 -18.03
CA ASP A 98 3.97 -7.57 -17.72
C ASP A 98 3.24 -7.06 -16.49
N PHE A 99 4.02 -6.75 -15.46
CA PHE A 99 3.55 -6.39 -14.14
C PHE A 99 4.29 -5.15 -13.65
N LEU A 100 3.57 -4.22 -13.02
CA LEU A 100 4.18 -3.27 -12.11
C LEU A 100 4.23 -3.89 -10.73
N LEU A 101 5.41 -4.21 -10.23
CA LEU A 101 5.58 -4.91 -8.96
C LEU A 101 5.03 -4.12 -7.75
N PHE A 102 5.22 -2.80 -7.75
CA PHE A 102 4.77 -1.90 -6.68
C PHE A 102 4.82 -0.47 -7.24
N ASP A 103 4.12 0.48 -6.60
CA ASP A 103 4.31 1.89 -6.91
C ASP A 103 5.73 2.32 -6.53
N TYR A 104 6.38 3.21 -7.26
CA TYR A 104 7.80 3.53 -7.05
C TYR A 104 8.09 4.25 -5.72
N ALA A 105 7.17 4.19 -4.76
CA ALA A 105 7.25 4.75 -3.44
C ALA A 105 8.30 4.08 -2.55
N TYR A 106 8.80 2.90 -2.92
CA TYR A 106 9.71 2.13 -2.09
C TYR A 106 10.94 1.65 -2.87
N LYS A 107 12.00 1.28 -2.16
CA LYS A 107 13.18 0.68 -2.79
C LYS A 107 13.23 -0.79 -2.42
N LEU A 108 12.82 -1.65 -3.35
CA LEU A 108 12.94 -3.10 -3.17
C LEU A 108 14.34 -3.59 -3.53
N SER A 109 14.92 -4.40 -2.65
CA SER A 109 16.19 -5.08 -2.91
C SER A 109 16.05 -6.11 -4.03
N ARG A 110 17.15 -6.43 -4.73
CA ARG A 110 17.16 -7.50 -5.74
C ARG A 110 16.72 -8.84 -5.15
N ARG A 111 17.06 -9.07 -3.87
CA ARG A 111 16.68 -10.27 -3.14
C ARG A 111 15.17 -10.38 -2.95
N VAL A 112 14.50 -9.32 -2.51
CA VAL A 112 13.03 -9.27 -2.41
C VAL A 112 12.38 -9.50 -3.77
N LYS A 113 12.87 -8.82 -4.81
CA LYS A 113 12.35 -9.01 -6.18
C LYS A 113 12.48 -10.45 -6.66
N ASN A 114 13.61 -11.10 -6.39
CA ASN A 114 13.88 -12.46 -6.86
C ASN A 114 13.17 -13.55 -6.04
N LEU A 115 13.09 -13.39 -4.73
CA LEU A 115 12.58 -14.43 -3.83
C LEU A 115 11.07 -14.33 -3.61
N ILE A 116 10.49 -13.13 -3.70
CA ILE A 116 9.06 -12.91 -3.41
C ILE A 116 8.30 -12.60 -4.70
N TYR A 117 8.70 -11.54 -5.41
CA TYR A 117 7.93 -11.06 -6.57
C TYR A 117 8.04 -11.96 -7.80
N LYS A 118 9.25 -12.33 -8.20
CA LYS A 118 9.50 -13.12 -9.41
C LYS A 118 8.71 -14.45 -9.43
N PRO A 119 8.75 -15.31 -8.38
CA PRO A 119 7.96 -16.54 -8.39
C PRO A 119 6.46 -16.25 -8.43
N TYR A 120 5.99 -15.26 -7.66
CA TYR A 120 4.58 -14.89 -7.61
C TYR A 120 4.06 -14.41 -8.97
N THR A 121 4.74 -13.46 -9.63
CA THR A 121 4.30 -12.94 -10.94
C THR A 121 4.41 -13.98 -12.05
N LYS A 122 5.35 -14.93 -11.93
CA LYS A 122 5.45 -16.05 -12.87
C LYS A 122 4.23 -16.95 -12.77
N GLU A 123 3.92 -17.43 -11.56
CA GLU A 123 2.76 -18.28 -11.30
C GLU A 123 1.45 -17.57 -11.69
N LEU A 124 1.30 -16.32 -11.28
CA LEU A 124 0.13 -15.51 -11.60
C LEU A 124 -0.07 -15.36 -13.12
N GLY A 125 1.01 -15.11 -13.87
CA GLY A 125 0.97 -15.04 -15.32
C GLY A 125 0.54 -16.36 -15.96
N GLU A 126 1.07 -17.49 -15.48
CA GLU A 126 0.70 -18.82 -15.97
C GLU A 126 -0.77 -19.16 -15.66
N ILE A 127 -1.26 -18.81 -14.47
CA ILE A 127 -2.67 -18.99 -14.10
C ILE A 127 -3.57 -18.15 -15.00
N ILE A 128 -3.23 -16.88 -15.26
CA ILE A 128 -4.03 -16.02 -16.15
C ILE A 128 -4.12 -16.60 -17.56
N VAL A 129 -3.02 -17.15 -18.10
CA VAL A 129 -3.04 -17.82 -19.41
C VAL A 129 -3.96 -19.04 -19.40
N LYS A 130 -3.87 -19.90 -18.36
CA LYS A 130 -4.73 -21.07 -18.22
C LYS A 130 -6.21 -20.67 -18.10
N LEU A 131 -6.53 -19.65 -17.31
CA LEU A 131 -7.89 -19.16 -17.14
C LEU A 131 -8.47 -18.62 -18.43
N ASN A 132 -7.69 -17.87 -19.23
CA ASN A 132 -8.17 -17.37 -20.53
C ASN A 132 -8.49 -18.50 -21.53
N ILE A 133 -7.87 -19.67 -21.39
CA ILE A 133 -8.18 -20.86 -22.21
C ILE A 133 -9.46 -21.53 -21.74
N LEU A 134 -9.61 -21.70 -20.42
CA LEU A 134 -10.74 -22.41 -19.81
C LEU A 134 -12.03 -21.58 -19.80
N GLU A 135 -11.89 -20.28 -19.58
CA GLU A 135 -12.98 -19.31 -19.47
C GLU A 135 -12.68 -18.11 -20.38
N PRO A 136 -12.93 -18.20 -21.70
CA PRO A 136 -12.61 -17.13 -22.65
C PRO A 136 -13.33 -15.80 -22.37
N LEU A 137 -14.44 -15.85 -21.62
CA LEU A 137 -15.18 -14.67 -21.16
C LEU A 137 -14.59 -14.04 -19.90
N PHE A 138 -13.65 -14.72 -19.23
CA PHE A 138 -12.88 -14.13 -18.14
C PHE A 138 -12.11 -12.94 -18.69
N THR A 139 -12.49 -11.76 -18.21
CA THR A 139 -11.78 -10.53 -18.49
C THR A 139 -10.87 -10.27 -17.30
N PRO A 140 -9.58 -10.65 -17.38
CA PRO A 140 -8.64 -10.20 -16.37
C PRO A 140 -8.72 -8.67 -16.32
N SER A 141 -8.85 -8.10 -15.13
CA SER A 141 -8.93 -6.64 -14.91
C SER A 141 -7.56 -5.99 -15.14
N PHE A 142 -6.98 -6.20 -16.33
CA PHE A 142 -5.72 -5.62 -16.76
C PHE A 142 -5.85 -4.12 -16.76
N GLN A 143 -4.87 -3.49 -16.15
CA GLN A 143 -4.79 -2.04 -16.12
C GLN A 143 -4.08 -1.55 -17.37
N ILE A 144 -4.40 -0.34 -17.82
CA ILE A 144 -3.70 0.27 -18.95
C ILE A 144 -2.29 0.65 -18.47
N LYS A 145 -1.26 0.16 -19.16
CA LYS A 145 0.11 0.56 -18.88
C LYS A 145 0.29 2.05 -19.21
N PRO A 146 0.72 2.89 -18.26
CA PRO A 146 0.94 4.30 -18.52
C PRO A 146 2.06 4.48 -19.55
N ASN A 147 1.92 5.48 -20.42
CA ASN A 147 3.00 5.88 -21.32
C ASN A 147 4.18 6.49 -20.55
N SER A 148 5.32 6.64 -21.23
CA SER A 148 6.56 7.16 -20.64
C SER A 148 6.40 8.54 -19.99
N TRP A 149 5.53 9.40 -20.53
CA TRP A 149 5.23 10.72 -19.97
C TRP A 149 4.48 10.66 -18.65
N LYS A 150 3.37 9.90 -18.57
CA LYS A 150 2.66 9.67 -17.31
C LYS A 150 3.58 9.02 -16.29
N TYR A 151 4.43 8.09 -16.73
CA TYR A 151 5.45 7.47 -15.89
C TYR A 151 6.45 8.47 -15.31
N LEU A 152 6.98 9.38 -16.14
CA LEU A 152 7.87 10.44 -15.68
C LEU A 152 7.15 11.38 -14.72
N GLN A 153 5.89 11.74 -15.00
CA GLN A 153 5.07 12.56 -14.12
C GLN A 153 4.91 11.90 -12.74
N TYR A 154 4.62 10.59 -12.68
CA TYR A 154 4.56 9.85 -11.41
C TYR A 154 5.88 9.94 -10.63
N LYS A 155 7.04 9.77 -11.30
CA LYS A 155 8.34 9.91 -10.66
C LYS A 155 8.60 11.31 -10.12
N ILE A 156 8.23 12.34 -10.88
CA ILE A 156 8.40 13.74 -10.47
C ILE A 156 7.51 14.04 -9.26
N THR A 157 6.21 13.77 -9.35
CA THR A 157 5.26 13.98 -8.25
C THR A 157 5.73 13.27 -6.99
N TYR A 158 6.17 12.02 -7.13
CA TYR A 158 6.68 11.26 -6.00
C TYR A 158 7.96 11.86 -5.38
N THR A 159 8.91 12.29 -6.21
CA THR A 159 10.14 12.96 -5.74
C THR A 159 9.77 14.23 -4.96
N MET A 160 8.79 14.98 -5.45
CA MET A 160 8.26 16.16 -4.76
C MET A 160 7.63 15.81 -3.40
N VAL A 161 6.87 14.71 -3.31
CA VAL A 161 6.31 14.23 -2.02
C VAL A 161 7.42 13.85 -1.04
N LYS A 162 8.47 13.16 -1.49
CA LYS A 162 9.64 12.83 -0.65
C LYS A 162 10.33 14.08 -0.11
N ILE A 163 10.56 15.07 -0.97
CA ILE A 163 11.14 16.36 -0.58
C ILE A 163 10.21 17.04 0.43
N HIS A 164 8.90 17.03 0.20
CA HIS A 164 7.92 17.62 1.11
C HIS A 164 7.96 16.98 2.50
N ILE A 165 7.96 15.64 2.58
CA ILE A 165 8.05 14.90 3.85
C ILE A 165 9.36 15.23 4.58
N TYR A 166 10.49 15.18 3.86
CA TYR A 166 11.81 15.50 4.44
C TYR A 166 11.86 16.92 5.01
N LEU A 167 11.37 17.91 4.25
CA LEU A 167 11.36 19.31 4.69
C LEU A 167 10.40 19.52 5.88
N LYS A 168 9.26 18.82 5.90
CA LYS A 168 8.31 18.86 7.02
C LYS A 168 8.94 18.38 8.34
N GLU A 169 9.81 17.38 8.27
CA GLU A 169 10.52 16.86 9.46
C GLU A 169 11.71 17.73 9.87
N LYS A 170 12.45 18.30 8.92
CA LYS A 170 13.74 18.96 9.18
C LYS A 170 13.67 20.47 9.34
N VAL A 171 12.62 21.12 8.83
CA VAL A 171 12.50 22.57 8.82
C VAL A 171 11.32 23.00 9.69
N PRO A 172 11.58 23.56 10.90
CA PRO A 172 10.54 24.18 11.71
C PRO A 172 9.76 25.21 10.87
N LEU A 173 8.43 25.23 11.00
CA LEU A 173 7.51 26.11 10.24
C LEU A 173 7.36 25.80 8.73
N TYR A 174 7.99 24.75 8.17
CA TYR A 174 7.81 24.38 6.76
C TYR A 174 6.34 24.21 6.39
N SER A 175 5.55 23.53 7.23
CA SER A 175 4.11 23.36 7.01
C SER A 175 3.37 24.70 6.87
N ASN A 176 3.78 25.74 7.60
CA ASN A 176 3.18 27.07 7.56
C ASN A 176 3.58 27.82 6.28
N ILE A 177 4.84 27.71 5.86
CA ILE A 177 5.34 28.29 4.60
C ILE A 177 4.68 27.59 3.41
N PHE A 178 4.64 26.26 3.42
CA PHE A 178 4.03 25.44 2.39
C PHE A 178 2.53 25.78 2.25
N ARG A 179 1.76 25.80 3.34
CA ARG A 179 0.35 26.24 3.30
C ARG A 179 0.19 27.65 2.73
N ARG A 180 1.01 28.62 3.17
CA ARG A 180 0.93 30.01 2.66
C ARG A 180 1.22 30.12 1.16
N TYR A 181 2.18 29.37 0.65
CA TYR A 181 2.53 29.37 -0.77
C TYR A 181 1.51 28.60 -1.65
N PHE A 182 0.94 27.51 -1.15
CA PHE A 182 0.01 26.67 -1.91
C PHE A 182 -1.45 27.10 -1.80
N HIS A 183 -1.91 27.67 -0.67
CA HIS A 183 -3.23 28.33 -0.61
C HIS A 183 -3.30 29.57 -1.51
N LYS A 184 -2.21 30.34 -1.64
CA LYS A 184 -2.15 31.43 -2.64
C LYS A 184 -2.27 30.93 -4.08
N LYS A 185 -1.95 29.66 -4.35
CA LYS A 185 -2.13 29.02 -5.67
C LYS A 185 -3.51 28.38 -5.84
N GLU A 186 -4.19 27.96 -4.77
CA GLU A 186 -5.58 27.47 -4.85
C GLU A 186 -6.56 28.56 -5.28
N VAL A 187 -6.34 29.82 -4.89
CA VAL A 187 -7.11 30.98 -5.39
C VAL A 187 -6.93 31.18 -6.90
N LEU A 188 -5.91 30.58 -7.53
CA LEU A 188 -5.59 30.72 -8.95
C LEU A 188 -5.71 29.42 -9.77
N LYS A 189 -6.20 28.31 -9.20
CA LYS A 189 -6.31 27.03 -9.93
C LYS A 189 -7.61 26.29 -9.63
N ASN A 190 -8.70 26.75 -10.26
CA ASN A 190 -9.90 25.96 -10.59
C ASN A 190 -9.62 24.84 -11.63
N ARG A 191 -8.46 24.17 -11.56
CA ARG A 191 -8.18 22.97 -12.36
C ARG A 191 -7.42 21.96 -11.49
N ALA A 192 -8.21 20.96 -11.09
CA ALA A 192 -7.87 19.78 -10.32
C ALA A 192 -6.40 19.33 -10.43
N LEU A 193 -5.71 19.32 -9.29
CA LEU A 193 -4.58 18.43 -9.06
C LEU A 193 -5.01 17.46 -7.96
N ILE A 194 -5.41 16.27 -8.37
CA ILE A 194 -5.79 15.15 -7.51
C ILE A 194 -4.48 14.49 -7.06
N ILE A 195 -4.27 14.38 -5.75
CA ILE A 195 -3.22 13.55 -5.12
C ILE A 195 -3.86 12.23 -4.72
#